data_AF-A0A965PNX8-F1
#
_entry.id   AF-A0A965PNX8-F1
#
_cell.length_a   1.000
_cell.length_b   1.000
_cell.length_c   1.000
_cell.angle_alpha   90.00
_cell.angle_beta   90.00
_cell.angle_gamma   90.00
#
_symmetry.space_group_name_H-M   'P 1'
#
loop_
_entity.id
_entity.type
_entity.pdbx_description
1 polymer ?
#
loop_
_entity_poly.entity_id
_entity_poly.type
_entity_poly.pdbx_seq_one_letter_code
_entity_poly.pdbx_strand_id
1 'polypeptide(L)'
;MRAGSSRSSSRRRPKLAPVAGFNASATAAKGDWFDADELSRIDKFFGLLSHQKGIWAGKAFELLPWQRDLLGSLLCWKRADGTRRFRQTYICVPRKNGKSTLVAGLALWLLLADREPGAERS
;
A
#
# COMPACT_ATOMS: atom_id res chain seq x y z
N MET A 1 25.83 14.81 0.64
CA MET A 1 24.92 15.78 1.30
C MET A 1 23.53 15.16 1.40
N ARG A 2 23.06 14.82 2.61
CA ARG A 2 21.76 14.18 2.83
C ARG A 2 20.65 15.22 2.76
N ALA A 3 19.81 15.16 1.72
CA ALA A 3 18.54 15.86 1.72
C ALA A 3 17.58 15.11 2.65
N GLY A 4 17.54 15.52 3.93
CA GLY A 4 16.45 15.18 4.83
C GLY A 4 15.16 15.78 4.26
N SER A 5 14.43 14.99 3.48
CA SER A 5 13.10 15.34 2.99
C SER A 5 12.16 15.39 4.21
N SER A 6 12.08 16.56 4.84
CA SER A 6 10.99 16.97 5.72
C SER A 6 9.69 16.87 4.92
N ARG A 7 9.07 15.69 4.93
CA ARG A 7 7.70 15.51 4.46
C ARG A 7 6.83 15.56 5.68
N SER A 8 6.05 16.63 5.76
CA SER A 8 4.91 16.80 6.65
C SER A 8 3.88 15.70 6.33
N SER A 9 4.14 14.47 6.78
CA SER A 9 3.15 13.40 6.74
C SER A 9 2.16 13.68 7.84
N SER A 10 0.95 14.09 7.47
CA SER A 10 -0.14 14.31 8.39
C SER A 10 -0.28 13.07 9.31
N ARG A 11 -0.01 13.23 10.61
CA ARG A 11 -0.20 12.21 11.67
C ARG A 11 -1.69 11.92 11.96
N ARG A 12 -2.56 12.10 10.96
CA ARG A 12 -3.99 11.79 11.10
C ARG A 12 -4.16 10.28 11.11
N ARG A 13 -5.04 9.79 11.99
CA ARG A 13 -5.45 8.39 11.98
C ARG A 13 -6.00 8.04 10.58
N PRO A 14 -5.52 6.96 9.96
CA PRO A 14 -6.03 6.54 8.66
C PRO A 14 -7.52 6.17 8.76
N LYS A 15 -8.31 6.55 7.75
CA LYS A 15 -9.67 6.05 7.54
C LYS A 15 -9.62 4.73 6.76
N LEU A 16 -8.99 3.70 7.33
CA LEU A 16 -8.99 2.35 6.74
C LEU A 16 -9.95 1.46 7.52
N ALA A 17 -10.77 0.68 6.82
CA ALA A 17 -11.59 -0.32 7.48
C ALA A 17 -10.74 -1.52 7.93
N PRO A 18 -11.15 -2.24 8.99
CA PRO A 18 -10.51 -3.51 9.34
C PRO A 18 -10.59 -4.51 8.18
N VAL A 19 -9.47 -5.12 7.82
CA VAL A 19 -9.38 -6.10 6.74
C VAL A 19 -9.36 -7.49 7.37
N ALA A 20 -10.40 -8.29 7.09
CA ALA A 20 -10.55 -9.64 7.67
C ALA A 20 -10.42 -9.64 9.22
N GLY A 21 -10.96 -8.61 9.88
CA GLY A 21 -10.87 -8.43 11.33
C GLY A 21 -9.54 -7.87 11.84
N PHE A 22 -8.52 -7.71 10.98
CA PHE A 22 -7.26 -7.08 11.34
C PHE A 22 -7.35 -5.55 11.22
N ASN A 23 -7.00 -4.84 12.29
CA ASN A 23 -6.91 -3.39 12.31
C ASN A 23 -5.45 -2.96 12.58
N ALA A 24 -4.79 -2.45 11.54
CA ALA A 24 -3.42 -1.98 11.63
C ALA A 24 -3.27 -0.80 12.62
N SER A 25 -4.27 0.08 12.71
CA SER A 25 -4.21 1.22 13.63
C SER A 25 -4.30 0.82 15.11
N ALA A 26 -5.04 -0.24 15.43
CA ALA A 26 -5.23 -0.72 16.80
C ALA A 26 -3.95 -1.37 17.38
N THR A 27 -3.07 -1.87 16.51
CA THR A 27 -1.85 -2.56 16.91
C THR A 27 -0.60 -1.67 16.85
N ALA A 28 -0.75 -0.40 16.44
CA ALA A 28 0.35 0.53 16.22
C ALA A 28 1.10 0.87 17.52
N ALA A 29 2.44 0.80 17.49
CA ALA A 29 3.28 1.16 18.62
C ALA A 29 3.50 2.68 18.69
N LYS A 30 4.05 3.16 19.81
CA LYS A 30 4.38 4.59 19.98
C LYS A 30 5.42 5.02 18.94
N GLY A 31 5.04 5.98 18.10
CA GLY A 31 5.91 6.49 17.03
C GLY A 31 5.66 5.87 15.66
N ASP A 32 4.86 4.81 15.57
CA ASP A 32 4.33 4.35 14.28
C ASP A 32 3.39 5.39 13.69
N TRP A 33 3.44 5.56 12.38
CA TRP A 33 2.64 6.54 11.67
C TRP A 33 2.16 6.00 10.32
N PHE A 34 1.13 6.65 9.80
CA PHE A 34 0.50 6.28 8.54
C PHE A 34 0.86 7.29 7.45
N ASP A 35 1.42 6.81 6.34
CA ASP A 35 1.76 7.61 5.18
C ASP A 35 0.57 7.75 4.22
N ALA A 36 -0.25 8.77 4.45
CA ALA A 36 -1.37 9.09 3.57
C ALA A 36 -0.95 9.50 2.15
N ASP A 37 0.26 10.04 1.99
CA ASP A 37 0.78 10.41 0.67
C ASP A 37 1.18 9.18 -0.12
N GLU A 38 1.67 8.14 0.54
CA GLU A 38 1.94 6.84 -0.07
C GLU A 38 0.65 6.16 -0.54
N LEU A 39 -0.41 6.17 0.29
CA LEU A 39 -1.72 5.64 -0.12
C LEU A 39 -2.24 6.37 -1.36
N SER A 40 -2.13 7.70 -1.39
CA SER A 40 -2.55 8.51 -2.54
C SER A 40 -1.76 8.20 -3.80
N ARG A 41 -0.48 7.82 -3.68
CA ARG A 41 0.34 7.39 -4.82
C ARG A 41 -0.02 5.98 -5.29
N ILE A 42 -0.34 5.07 -4.36
CA ILE A 42 -0.85 3.73 -4.68
C ILE A 42 -2.14 3.87 -5.48
N ASP A 43 -3.11 4.67 -5.01
CA ASP A 43 -4.37 4.89 -5.74
C ASP A 43 -4.12 5.40 -7.17
N LYS A 44 -3.24 6.38 -7.32
CA LYS A 44 -2.86 6.91 -8.64
C LYS A 44 -2.20 5.86 -9.51
N PHE A 45 -1.28 5.07 -8.96
CA PHE A 45 -0.57 4.04 -9.71
C PHE A 45 -1.50 2.96 -10.22
N PHE A 46 -2.40 2.44 -9.37
CA PHE A 46 -3.40 1.47 -9.80
C PHE A 46 -4.36 2.07 -10.83
N GLY A 47 -4.72 3.35 -10.73
CA GLY A 47 -5.49 4.04 -11.76
C GLY A 47 -4.80 4.16 -13.12
N LEU A 48 -3.46 4.09 -13.18
CA LEU A 48 -2.71 4.05 -14.44
C LEU A 48 -2.70 2.64 -15.06
N LEU A 49 -2.97 1.60 -14.29
CA LEU A 49 -3.07 0.25 -14.81
C LEU A 49 -4.38 0.09 -15.58
N SER A 50 -4.30 -0.34 -16.82
CA SER A 50 -5.47 -0.57 -17.67
C SER A 50 -5.88 -2.04 -17.63
N HIS A 51 -7.18 -2.32 -17.55
CA HIS A 51 -7.68 -3.67 -17.75
C HIS A 51 -7.33 -4.16 -19.18
N GLN A 52 -6.59 -5.27 -19.28
CA GLN A 52 -6.11 -5.82 -20.55
C GLN A 52 -7.13 -6.70 -21.30
N LYS A 53 -8.21 -7.17 -20.65
CA LYS A 53 -9.18 -8.11 -21.26
C LYS A 53 -10.63 -7.88 -20.81
N GLY A 54 -11.58 -8.09 -21.73
CA GLY A 54 -13.03 -8.09 -21.48
C GLY A 54 -13.74 -6.77 -21.80
N ILE A 55 -15.01 -6.66 -21.40
CA ILE A 55 -15.91 -5.50 -21.62
C ILE A 55 -15.38 -4.20 -20.96
N TRP A 56 -14.36 -4.33 -20.12
CA TRP A 56 -13.71 -3.24 -19.37
C TRP A 56 -12.34 -2.86 -19.92
N ALA A 57 -11.96 -3.38 -21.10
CA ALA A 57 -10.71 -3.04 -21.76
C ALA A 57 -10.58 -1.52 -21.94
N GLY A 58 -9.48 -0.94 -21.46
CA GLY A 58 -9.21 0.50 -21.53
C GLY A 58 -9.75 1.34 -20.35
N LYS A 59 -10.49 0.76 -19.40
CA LYS A 59 -10.86 1.45 -18.15
C LYS A 59 -9.74 1.35 -17.11
N ALA A 60 -9.61 2.40 -16.30
CA ALA A 60 -8.68 2.46 -15.17
C ALA A 60 -9.00 1.33 -14.18
N PHE A 61 -7.96 0.67 -13.67
CA PHE A 61 -8.11 -0.36 -12.65
C PHE A 61 -8.40 0.31 -11.30
N GLU A 62 -9.68 0.29 -10.90
CA GLU A 62 -10.08 0.77 -9.58
C GLU A 62 -9.93 -0.34 -8.54
N LEU A 63 -9.16 -0.06 -7.49
CA LEU A 63 -9.05 -0.93 -6.33
C LEU A 63 -10.39 -1.03 -5.63
N LEU A 64 -10.83 -2.26 -5.31
CA LEU A 64 -11.96 -2.45 -4.42
C LEU A 64 -11.63 -1.87 -3.04
N PRO A 65 -12.63 -1.41 -2.25
CA PRO A 65 -12.38 -0.80 -0.95
C PRO A 65 -11.50 -1.66 -0.04
N TRP A 66 -11.78 -2.96 0.04
CA TRP A 66 -10.97 -3.89 0.85
C TRP A 66 -9.54 -4.07 0.33
N GLN A 67 -9.31 -3.97 -0.99
CA GLN A 67 -7.98 -4.07 -1.59
C GLN A 67 -7.15 -2.83 -1.24
N ARG A 68 -7.77 -1.65 -1.33
CA ARG A 68 -7.18 -0.39 -0.90
C ARG A 68 -6.87 -0.41 0.59
N ASP A 69 -7.78 -0.90 1.42
CA ASP A 69 -7.58 -1.02 2.86
C ASP A 69 -6.45 -1.99 3.22
N LEU A 70 -6.34 -3.09 2.49
CA LEU A 70 -5.25 -4.07 2.63
C LEU A 70 -3.90 -3.46 2.24
N LEU A 71 -3.82 -2.79 1.09
CA LEU A 71 -2.59 -2.15 0.62
C LEU A 71 -2.16 -1.01 1.55
N GLY A 72 -3.12 -0.20 2.02
CA GLY A 72 -2.87 0.84 3.01
C GLY A 72 -2.34 0.26 4.32
N SER A 73 -2.94 -0.83 4.81
CA SER A 73 -2.49 -1.53 6.00
C SER A 73 -1.07 -2.08 5.85
N LEU A 74 -0.74 -2.64 4.68
CA LEU A 74 0.55 -3.29 4.42
C LEU A 74 1.69 -2.30 4.14
N LEU A 75 1.46 -1.34 3.26
CA LEU A 75 2.52 -0.50 2.67
C LEU A 75 2.66 0.86 3.36
N CYS A 76 1.56 1.46 3.82
CA CYS A 76 1.57 2.84 4.28
C CYS A 76 1.88 2.98 5.78
N TRP A 77 1.90 1.89 6.54
CA TRP A 77 2.31 1.94 7.95
C TRP A 77 3.82 1.88 8.11
N LYS A 78 4.36 2.92 8.75
CA LYS A 78 5.80 3.08 8.98
C LYS A 78 6.10 3.18 10.47
N ARG A 79 7.27 2.69 10.83
CA ARG A 79 7.83 2.83 12.18
C ARG A 79 8.43 4.22 12.35
N ALA A 80 8.79 4.54 13.59
CA ALA A 80 9.46 5.80 13.93
C ALA A 80 10.77 6.03 13.14
N ASP A 81 11.46 4.95 12.75
CA ASP A 81 12.69 4.98 11.93
C ASP A 81 12.43 5.19 10.42
N GLY A 82 11.16 5.27 10.01
CA GLY A 82 10.75 5.44 8.61
C GLY A 82 10.66 4.15 7.81
N THR A 83 11.00 2.99 8.39
CA THR A 83 10.85 1.68 7.72
C THR A 83 9.42 1.18 7.77
N ARG A 84 9.03 0.33 6.81
CA ARG A 84 7.72 -0.35 6.84
C ARG A 84 7.55 -1.17 8.10
N ARG A 85 6.35 -1.06 8.65
CA ARG A 85 5.94 -1.80 9.84
C ARG A 85 5.75 -3.29 9.54
N PHE A 86 5.12 -3.61 8.42
CA PHE A 86 4.82 -4.97 7.96
C PHE A 86 5.73 -5.36 6.80
N ARG A 87 6.46 -6.47 6.96
CA ARG A 87 7.37 -7.01 5.92
C ARG A 87 6.85 -8.28 5.27
N GLN A 88 5.91 -8.95 5.93
CA GLN A 88 5.31 -10.20 5.47
C GLN A 88 3.80 -10.08 5.64
N THR A 89 3.07 -10.60 4.67
CA THR A 89 1.61 -10.72 4.71
C THR A 89 1.21 -12.10 4.23
N TYR A 90 0.17 -12.65 4.84
CA TYR A 90 -0.45 -13.89 4.41
C TYR A 90 -1.93 -13.63 4.20
N ILE A 91 -2.40 -13.79 2.96
CA ILE A 91 -3.78 -13.51 2.57
C ILE A 91 -4.41 -14.72 1.90
N CYS A 92 -5.50 -15.21 2.48
CA CYS A 92 -6.33 -16.25 1.88
C CYS A 92 -7.54 -15.63 1.20
N VAL A 93 -7.52 -15.58 -0.13
CA VAL A 93 -8.61 -14.97 -0.92
C VAL A 93 -9.31 -16.04 -1.76
N PRO A 94 -10.66 -16.18 -1.67
CA PRO A 94 -11.41 -17.14 -2.46
C PRO A 94 -11.26 -16.92 -3.98
N ARG A 95 -11.60 -17.93 -4.78
CA ARG A 95 -11.54 -17.81 -6.26
C ARG A 95 -12.44 -16.67 -6.75
N LYS A 96 -12.08 -16.07 -7.90
CA LYS A 96 -12.79 -14.99 -8.60
C LYS A 96 -12.81 -13.59 -7.93
N ASN A 97 -12.07 -13.36 -6.85
CA ASN A 97 -11.98 -12.04 -6.20
C ASN A 97 -10.89 -11.09 -6.75
N GLY A 98 -10.47 -11.24 -8.01
CA GLY A 98 -9.47 -10.34 -8.62
C GLY A 98 -8.06 -10.38 -7.98
N LYS A 99 -7.75 -11.41 -7.19
CA LYS A 99 -6.48 -11.53 -6.45
C LYS A 99 -5.23 -11.53 -7.34
N SER A 100 -5.30 -12.11 -8.54
CA SER A 100 -4.14 -12.16 -9.45
C SER A 100 -3.76 -10.76 -9.94
N THR A 101 -4.74 -9.91 -10.21
CA THR A 101 -4.51 -8.53 -10.63
C THR A 101 -3.99 -7.67 -9.48
N LEU A 102 -4.52 -7.89 -8.27
CA LEU A 102 -4.01 -7.23 -7.06
C LEU A 102 -2.54 -7.56 -6.82
N VAL A 103 -2.17 -8.85 -6.89
CA VAL A 103 -0.78 -9.30 -6.69
C VAL A 103 0.13 -8.76 -7.79
N ALA A 104 -0.31 -8.74 -9.04
CA ALA A 104 0.46 -8.16 -10.15
C ALA A 104 0.71 -6.65 -9.95
N GLY A 105 -0.33 -5.89 -9.61
CA GLY A 105 -0.18 -4.45 -9.34
C GLY A 105 0.69 -4.17 -8.10
N LEU A 106 0.57 -4.99 -7.05
CA LEU A 106 1.44 -4.91 -5.87
C LEU A 106 2.90 -5.20 -6.23
N ALA A 107 3.17 -6.22 -7.03
CA ALA A 107 4.53 -6.55 -7.47
C ALA A 107 5.14 -5.42 -8.32
N LEU A 108 4.36 -4.85 -9.25
CA LEU A 108 4.82 -3.71 -10.05
C LEU A 108 5.06 -2.47 -9.20
N TRP A 109 4.20 -2.21 -8.20
CA TRP A 109 4.40 -1.12 -7.26
C TRP A 109 5.71 -1.27 -6.49
N LEU A 110 5.93 -2.46 -5.90
CA LEU A 110 7.16 -2.79 -5.16
C LEU A 110 8.42 -2.75 -6.03
N LEU A 111 8.29 -2.99 -7.34
CA LEU A 111 9.42 -2.96 -8.27
C LEU A 111 9.77 -1.55 -8.76
N LEU A 112 8.76 -0.72 -9.04
CA LEU A 112 8.94 0.52 -9.82
C LEU A 112 8.76 1.80 -9.00
N ALA A 113 7.87 1.79 -8.03
CA ALA A 113 7.37 3.00 -7.37
C ALA A 113 7.64 3.02 -5.87
N ASP A 114 8.08 1.89 -5.34
CA ASP A 114 8.45 1.72 -3.97
C ASP A 114 9.76 2.46 -3.66
N ARG A 115 9.65 3.40 -2.72
CA ARG A 115 10.76 4.28 -2.30
C ARG A 115 11.37 3.84 -0.99
N GLU A 116 11.13 2.60 -0.56
CA GLU A 116 11.99 2.04 0.48
C GLU A 116 13.41 1.89 -0.07
N PRO A 117 14.44 2.36 0.66
CA PRO A 117 15.82 2.09 0.30
C PRO A 117 16.05 0.58 0.39
N GLY A 118 15.92 -0.09 -0.75
CA GLY A 118 16.31 -1.47 -0.94
C GLY A 118 17.82 -1.58 -0.78
N ALA A 119 18.24 -2.17 0.33
CA ALA A 119 19.47 -2.95 0.43
C ALA A 119 20.76 -2.30 -0.13
N GLU A 120 21.17 -1.15 0.41
CA GLU A 120 22.60 -0.87 0.53
C GLU A 120 22.99 -1.15 1.99
N ARG A 121 23.49 -2.37 2.23
CA ARG A 121 24.39 -2.61 3.37
C ARG A 121 25.75 -2.10 2.93
N SER A 122 26.13 -0.90 3.38
CA SER A 122 27.53 -0.47 3.48
C SER A 122 27.99 -0.59 4.92
#